data_AF-A0A954U6M1-F1
#
_entry.id   AF-A0A954U6M1-F1
#
_cell.length_a   1.000
_cell.length_b   1.000
_cell.length_c   1.000
_cell.angle_alpha   90.00
_cell.angle_beta   90.00
_cell.angle_gamma   90.00
#
_symmetry.space_group_name_H-M   'P 1'
#
loop_
_entity.id
_entity.type
_entity.pdbx_description
1 polymer ?
#
loop_
_entity_poly.entity_id
_entity_poly.type
_entity_poly.pdbx_seq_one_letter_code
_entity_poly.pdbx_strand_id
1 'polypeptide(L)'
;MTPGDKEIWELPRAYGNAKTSLLTAVVAVDQTNDFTFEISERLSAPPQDSFSIVLIPDTQAYKGKGTKSQPESTDPLTNPIFAAHTQWISKNIERQKIVFVSHVGDIVDKNIPAQWELARSCMDVIHGNVPYGISVGNHDMTGEGDSSLFQEQFPKSRYVEFDWYGGAYEGSPMGPHISGNNANSYQLFSAGGMDFIFMHLE
;
A
#
# COMPACT_ATOMS: atom_id res chain seq x y z
N MET A 1 19.02 -6.67 47.78
CA MET A 1 18.05 -6.16 46.80
C MET A 1 18.76 -6.03 45.46
N THR A 2 18.46 -6.94 44.54
CA THR A 2 18.45 -6.68 43.08
C THR A 2 17.25 -5.77 42.73
N PRO A 3 16.96 -5.38 41.46
CA PRO A 3 17.65 -5.64 40.18
C PRO A 3 17.79 -4.40 39.25
N GLY A 4 18.42 -4.58 38.10
CA GLY A 4 18.37 -3.61 37.00
C GLY A 4 19.21 -4.01 35.79
N ASP A 5 19.03 -5.24 35.33
CA ASP A 5 19.76 -5.90 34.24
C ASP A 5 19.67 -5.11 32.92
N LYS A 6 20.83 -4.79 32.34
CA LYS A 6 20.92 -4.47 30.91
C LYS A 6 21.00 -5.79 30.16
N GLU A 7 19.84 -6.30 29.73
CA GLU A 7 19.79 -7.33 28.71
C GLU A 7 20.35 -6.76 27.41
N ILE A 8 21.56 -7.19 27.08
CA ILE A 8 22.15 -7.08 25.77
C ILE A 8 21.47 -8.17 24.94
N TRP A 9 20.74 -7.80 23.90
CA TRP A 9 20.07 -8.75 23.00
C TRP A 9 21.11 -9.63 22.28
N GLU A 10 21.48 -10.75 22.88
CA GLU A 10 22.16 -11.85 22.19
C GLU A 10 21.13 -12.59 21.33
N LEU A 11 21.21 -12.40 20.01
CA LEU A 11 20.44 -13.19 19.05
C LEU A 11 20.85 -14.67 19.15
N PRO A 12 19.90 -15.61 19.34
CA PRO A 12 20.21 -17.03 19.35
C PRO A 12 20.77 -17.47 17.98
N ARG A 13 21.96 -18.10 17.99
CA ARG A 13 22.44 -18.88 16.85
C ARG A 13 21.57 -20.12 16.69
N ALA A 14 20.63 -20.08 15.76
CA ALA A 14 19.95 -21.28 15.25
C ALA A 14 19.62 -21.11 13.77
N TYR A 15 20.63 -21.15 12.89
CA TYR A 15 20.40 -21.46 11.48
C TYR A 15 20.31 -22.97 11.31
N GLY A 16 19.15 -23.53 11.65
CA GLY A 16 18.73 -24.86 11.25
C GLY A 16 17.91 -24.75 9.96
N ASN A 17 18.41 -25.32 8.87
CA ASN A 17 17.72 -25.54 7.60
C ASN A 17 16.85 -24.37 7.11
N ALA A 18 17.49 -23.30 6.62
CA ALA A 18 16.79 -22.28 5.86
C ALA A 18 16.14 -22.93 4.62
N LYS A 19 14.84 -23.19 4.71
CA LYS A 19 14.01 -23.40 3.52
C LYS A 19 14.05 -22.10 2.73
N THR A 20 14.70 -22.12 1.58
CA THR A 20 14.77 -20.97 0.67
C THR A 20 13.34 -20.66 0.19
N SER A 21 12.66 -19.69 0.82
CA SER A 21 11.42 -19.15 0.29
C SER A 21 11.75 -18.20 -0.85
N LEU A 22 11.34 -18.56 -2.08
CA LEU A 22 11.40 -17.65 -3.22
C LEU A 22 10.36 -16.53 -3.03
N LEU A 23 10.84 -15.28 -2.95
CA LEU A 23 10.00 -14.09 -3.07
C LEU A 23 9.59 -13.95 -4.55
N THR A 24 8.32 -14.13 -4.86
CA THR A 24 7.78 -13.79 -6.19
C THR A 24 7.15 -12.40 -6.10
N ALA A 25 7.80 -11.41 -6.73
CA ALA A 25 7.18 -10.11 -6.97
C ALA A 25 6.22 -10.24 -8.15
N VAL A 26 4.92 -10.08 -7.91
CA VAL A 26 3.93 -10.01 -9.00
C VAL A 26 3.75 -8.53 -9.35
N VAL A 27 4.41 -8.12 -10.43
CA VAL A 27 4.12 -6.88 -11.14
C VAL A 27 3.16 -7.23 -12.28
N ALA A 28 1.92 -6.76 -12.20
CA ALA A 28 1.00 -6.78 -13.32
C ALA A 28 0.74 -5.34 -13.74
N VAL A 29 1.30 -4.94 -14.89
CA VAL A 29 1.01 -3.69 -15.58
C VAL A 29 0.50 -4.06 -16.98
N ASP A 30 -0.68 -3.59 -17.36
CA ASP A 30 -1.08 -3.49 -18.77
C ASP A 30 -1.67 -2.09 -19.02
N GLN A 31 -1.06 -1.38 -19.96
CA GLN A 31 -1.46 -0.05 -20.43
C GLN A 31 -1.92 -0.09 -21.90
N THR A 32 -2.73 -1.08 -22.31
CA THR A 32 -3.28 -1.08 -23.67
C THR A 32 -4.80 -1.32 -23.74
N ASN A 33 -5.47 -0.37 -24.38
CA ASN A 33 -6.90 -0.36 -24.72
C ASN A 33 -7.14 -1.22 -25.98
N ASP A 34 -7.03 -2.54 -25.87
CA ASP A 34 -7.76 -3.53 -26.68
C ASP A 34 -7.16 -4.91 -26.45
N PHE A 35 -7.98 -5.84 -25.94
CA PHE A 35 -8.00 -7.28 -26.20
C PHE A 35 -8.74 -7.97 -25.05
N THR A 36 -10.06 -7.99 -25.17
CA THR A 36 -10.95 -8.89 -24.43
C THR A 36 -10.70 -10.33 -24.86
N PHE A 37 -9.62 -10.99 -24.40
CA PHE A 37 -9.48 -12.46 -24.42
C PHE A 37 -8.38 -12.90 -23.41
N GLU A 38 -8.78 -13.67 -22.39
CA GLU A 38 -7.94 -14.61 -21.61
C GLU A 38 -6.70 -14.10 -20.83
N ILE A 39 -6.91 -13.27 -19.79
CA ILE A 39 -5.86 -12.99 -18.78
C ILE A 39 -6.19 -13.58 -17.39
N SER A 40 -7.42 -14.08 -17.19
CA SER A 40 -7.77 -14.76 -15.93
C SER A 40 -6.98 -16.06 -15.68
N GLU A 41 -6.29 -16.61 -16.68
CA GLU A 41 -5.49 -17.84 -16.56
C GLU A 41 -3.95 -17.64 -16.43
N ARG A 42 -3.41 -16.40 -16.42
CA ARG A 42 -1.98 -16.19 -16.68
C ARG A 42 -0.98 -16.24 -15.51
N LEU A 43 -1.43 -16.40 -14.27
CA LEU A 43 -0.52 -16.59 -13.12
C LEU A 43 -0.86 -17.89 -12.41
N SER A 44 0.07 -18.86 -12.47
CA SER A 44 -0.01 -20.08 -11.66
C SER A 44 0.02 -19.72 -10.18
N ALA A 45 -0.49 -20.63 -9.34
CA ALA A 45 -0.34 -20.47 -7.90
C ALA A 45 1.17 -20.49 -7.54
N PRO A 46 1.61 -19.63 -6.60
CA PRO A 46 2.99 -19.66 -6.14
C PRO A 46 3.30 -21.00 -5.42
N PRO A 47 4.59 -21.42 -5.37
CA PRO A 47 5.02 -22.64 -4.67
C PRO A 47 4.44 -22.78 -3.25
N GLN A 48 4.34 -24.03 -2.76
CA GLN A 48 3.71 -24.31 -1.46
C GLN A 48 4.35 -23.52 -0.30
N ASP A 49 5.68 -23.41 -0.29
CA ASP A 49 6.48 -22.78 0.77
C ASP A 49 6.83 -21.29 0.47
N SER A 50 6.05 -20.61 -0.37
CA SER A 50 6.23 -19.19 -0.68
C SER A 50 4.99 -18.35 -0.37
N PHE A 51 5.18 -17.03 -0.42
CA PHE A 51 4.17 -16.00 -0.27
C PHE A 51 4.44 -14.86 -1.27
N SER A 52 3.46 -13.98 -1.45
CA SER A 52 3.56 -12.84 -2.35
C SER A 52 3.36 -11.53 -1.60
N ILE A 53 4.12 -10.51 -2.00
CA ILE A 53 3.89 -9.11 -1.66
C ILE A 53 3.52 -8.41 -2.97
N VAL A 54 2.44 -7.64 -2.97
CA VAL A 54 1.98 -6.90 -4.16
C VAL A 54 2.34 -5.43 -4.03
N LEU A 55 2.88 -4.86 -5.10
CA LEU A 55 3.16 -3.43 -5.21
C LEU A 55 2.14 -2.79 -6.16
N ILE A 56 1.43 -1.79 -5.68
CA ILE A 56 0.58 -0.91 -6.50
C ILE A 56 1.46 0.30 -6.86
N PRO A 57 1.85 0.47 -8.13
CA PRO A 57 2.59 1.64 -8.59
C PRO A 57 1.69 2.87 -8.70
N ASP A 58 2.21 3.95 -9.24
CA ASP A 58 1.53 5.21 -9.54
C ASP A 58 0.15 4.97 -10.17
N THR A 59 -0.90 5.49 -9.53
CA THR A 59 -2.29 5.30 -9.98
C THR A 59 -2.86 6.53 -10.67
N GLN A 60 -2.04 7.50 -11.03
CA GLN A 60 -2.40 8.82 -11.58
C GLN A 60 -3.14 8.84 -12.93
N ALA A 61 -3.59 7.70 -13.45
CA ALA A 61 -4.34 7.60 -14.69
C ALA A 61 -5.85 7.93 -14.53
N TYR A 62 -6.17 9.01 -13.81
CA TYR A 62 -7.55 9.44 -13.61
C TYR A 62 -8.17 9.96 -14.93
N LYS A 63 -9.47 9.70 -15.09
CA LYS A 63 -10.29 10.11 -16.24
C LYS A 63 -11.54 10.85 -15.78
N GLY A 64 -12.11 11.66 -16.67
CA GLY A 64 -13.32 12.45 -16.44
C GLY A 64 -13.02 13.85 -15.92
N LYS A 65 -14.07 14.48 -15.38
CA LYS A 65 -14.04 15.85 -14.86
C LYS A 65 -12.98 16.02 -13.78
N GLY A 66 -12.18 17.09 -13.89
CA GLY A 66 -11.22 17.46 -12.86
C GLY A 66 -9.92 16.65 -12.90
N THR A 67 -9.56 16.07 -14.04
CA THR A 67 -8.31 15.30 -14.24
C THR A 67 -7.28 16.09 -15.05
N LYS A 68 -6.01 15.67 -15.06
CA LYS A 68 -4.97 16.28 -15.92
C LYS A 68 -5.19 15.95 -17.39
N SER A 69 -5.60 14.71 -17.68
CA SER A 69 -5.74 14.20 -19.05
C SER A 69 -6.98 14.74 -19.78
N GLN A 70 -8.03 15.10 -19.04
CA GLN A 70 -9.32 15.53 -19.58
C GLN A 70 -9.86 16.77 -18.85
N PRO A 71 -9.18 17.93 -18.91
CA PRO A 71 -9.52 19.10 -18.10
C PRO A 71 -10.92 19.66 -18.36
N GLU A 72 -11.41 19.57 -19.61
CA GLU A 72 -12.73 20.06 -20.03
C GLU A 72 -13.82 18.98 -20.00
N SER A 73 -13.52 17.76 -19.56
CA SER A 73 -14.53 16.70 -19.50
C SER A 73 -15.60 17.01 -18.45
N THR A 74 -16.83 16.66 -18.78
CA THR A 74 -17.97 16.68 -17.85
C THR A 74 -18.36 15.28 -17.38
N ASP A 75 -17.65 14.26 -17.87
CA ASP A 75 -17.87 12.87 -17.49
C ASP A 75 -17.52 12.65 -16.00
N PRO A 76 -18.13 11.65 -15.35
CA PRO A 76 -17.79 11.32 -13.97
C PRO A 76 -16.30 11.01 -13.80
N LEU A 77 -15.74 11.45 -12.66
CA LEU A 77 -14.38 11.12 -12.26
C LEU A 77 -14.24 9.61 -12.05
N THR A 78 -13.27 8.99 -12.71
CA THR A 78 -13.00 7.55 -12.62
C THR A 78 -11.50 7.26 -12.61
N ASN A 79 -11.14 6.09 -12.11
CA ASN A 79 -9.80 5.53 -12.23
C ASN A 79 -9.88 4.02 -12.46
N PRO A 80 -10.07 3.57 -13.72
CA PRO A 80 -10.23 2.16 -14.04
C PRO A 80 -9.00 1.32 -13.69
N ILE A 81 -7.80 1.89 -13.75
CA ILE A 81 -6.55 1.17 -13.47
C ILE A 81 -6.44 0.88 -11.97
N PHE A 82 -6.64 1.88 -11.12
CA PHE A 82 -6.59 1.70 -9.67
C PHE A 82 -7.67 0.72 -9.21
N ALA A 83 -8.90 0.86 -9.72
CA ALA A 83 -9.99 -0.06 -9.43
C ALA A 83 -9.65 -1.50 -9.88
N ALA A 84 -9.04 -1.68 -11.05
CA ALA A 84 -8.63 -3.00 -11.54
C ALA A 84 -7.56 -3.64 -10.65
N HIS A 85 -6.56 -2.87 -10.20
CA HIS A 85 -5.53 -3.35 -9.28
C HIS A 85 -6.14 -3.88 -7.98
N THR A 86 -6.96 -3.08 -7.29
CA THR A 86 -7.51 -3.49 -5.99
C THR A 86 -8.54 -4.62 -6.11
N GLN A 87 -9.34 -4.63 -7.19
CA GLN A 87 -10.24 -5.75 -7.49
C GLN A 87 -9.48 -7.05 -7.79
N TRP A 88 -8.39 -6.98 -8.56
CA TRP A 88 -7.56 -8.15 -8.81
C TRP A 88 -6.95 -8.67 -7.51
N ILE A 89 -6.38 -7.79 -6.69
CA ILE A 89 -5.81 -8.17 -5.39
C ILE A 89 -6.86 -8.89 -4.56
N SER A 90 -8.03 -8.27 -4.33
CA SER A 90 -9.12 -8.85 -3.54
C SER A 90 -9.51 -10.25 -4.00
N LYS A 91 -9.64 -10.46 -5.32
CA LYS A 91 -9.99 -11.77 -5.90
C LYS A 91 -8.87 -12.82 -5.82
N ASN A 92 -7.63 -12.41 -5.53
CA ASN A 92 -6.45 -13.25 -5.60
C ASN A 92 -5.70 -13.40 -4.28
N ILE A 93 -6.15 -12.79 -3.17
CA ILE A 93 -5.47 -12.85 -1.86
C ILE A 93 -5.07 -14.29 -1.51
N GLU A 94 -6.03 -15.21 -1.49
CA GLU A 94 -5.77 -16.62 -1.15
C GLU A 94 -4.98 -17.35 -2.25
N ARG A 95 -5.45 -17.24 -3.51
CA ARG A 95 -4.88 -17.97 -4.67
C ARG A 95 -3.40 -17.64 -4.90
N GLN A 96 -3.03 -16.39 -4.67
CA GLN A 96 -1.67 -15.88 -4.88
C GLN A 96 -0.89 -15.73 -3.57
N LYS A 97 -1.44 -16.18 -2.43
CA LYS A 97 -0.82 -16.08 -1.10
C LYS A 97 -0.31 -14.67 -0.81
N ILE A 98 -1.13 -13.67 -1.09
CA ILE A 98 -0.78 -12.27 -0.87
C ILE A 98 -0.83 -12.01 0.63
N VAL A 99 0.33 -11.75 1.22
CA VAL A 99 0.46 -11.49 2.67
C VAL A 99 0.55 -10.00 2.98
N PHE A 100 0.89 -9.18 1.98
CA PHE A 100 1.02 -7.73 2.14
C PHE A 100 0.83 -7.00 0.80
N VAL A 101 0.28 -5.78 0.87
CA VAL A 101 0.15 -4.87 -0.27
C VAL A 101 0.79 -3.53 0.05
N SER A 102 1.59 -2.99 -0.87
CA SER A 102 2.20 -1.66 -0.74
C SER A 102 1.76 -0.77 -1.90
N HIS A 103 1.17 0.39 -1.62
CA HIS A 103 1.05 1.46 -2.61
C HIS A 103 2.24 2.40 -2.46
N VAL A 104 3.00 2.61 -3.53
CA VAL A 104 4.33 3.25 -3.44
C VAL A 104 4.32 4.77 -3.72
N GLY A 105 3.18 5.44 -3.54
CA GLY A 105 3.02 6.87 -3.85
C GLY A 105 2.45 7.18 -5.24
N ASP A 106 2.35 8.48 -5.51
CA ASP A 106 1.73 9.08 -6.68
C ASP A 106 0.35 8.47 -6.97
N ILE A 107 -0.50 8.61 -5.95
CA ILE A 107 -1.85 8.04 -5.90
C ILE A 107 -2.79 8.87 -6.76
N VAL A 108 -2.79 10.19 -6.58
CA VAL A 108 -3.68 11.10 -7.32
C VAL A 108 -2.98 11.81 -8.46
N ASP A 109 -3.71 12.13 -9.53
CA ASP A 109 -3.16 12.94 -10.63
C ASP A 109 -3.25 14.44 -10.29
N LYS A 110 -4.26 14.85 -9.54
CA LYS A 110 -4.39 16.19 -8.95
C LYS A 110 -4.69 16.03 -7.47
N ASN A 111 -3.97 16.81 -6.65
CA ASN A 111 -4.18 16.86 -5.22
C ASN A 111 -5.48 17.63 -4.87
N ILE A 112 -6.63 17.01 -5.13
CA ILE A 112 -7.97 17.56 -4.90
C ILE A 112 -8.87 16.54 -4.19
N PRO A 113 -9.84 17.00 -3.36
CA PRO A 113 -10.67 16.09 -2.54
C PRO A 113 -11.36 14.98 -3.34
N ALA A 114 -11.92 15.29 -4.51
CA ALA A 114 -12.66 14.31 -5.32
C ALA A 114 -11.80 13.10 -5.76
N GLN A 115 -10.51 13.30 -6.04
CA GLN A 115 -9.62 12.20 -6.43
C GLN A 115 -9.20 11.35 -5.24
N TRP A 116 -9.04 11.99 -4.09
CA TRP A 116 -8.74 11.37 -2.82
C TRP A 116 -9.90 10.51 -2.32
N GLU A 117 -11.14 10.99 -2.42
CA GLU A 117 -12.35 10.20 -2.14
C GLU A 117 -12.43 8.96 -3.06
N LEU A 118 -12.11 9.13 -4.35
CA LEU A 118 -12.07 7.99 -5.28
C LEU A 118 -10.93 7.01 -4.93
N ALA A 119 -9.73 7.50 -4.64
CA ALA A 119 -8.59 6.68 -4.20
C ALA A 119 -8.95 5.85 -2.95
N ARG A 120 -9.61 6.50 -1.97
CA ARG A 120 -10.08 5.85 -0.75
C ARG A 120 -11.06 4.71 -1.07
N SER A 121 -12.04 4.96 -1.94
CA SER A 121 -12.99 3.91 -2.35
C SER A 121 -12.33 2.74 -3.09
N CYS A 122 -11.28 2.99 -3.89
CA CYS A 122 -10.50 1.93 -4.52
C CYS A 122 -9.78 1.07 -3.47
N MET A 123 -9.17 1.69 -2.46
CA MET A 123 -8.46 0.98 -1.39
C MET A 123 -9.40 0.30 -0.39
N ASP A 124 -10.62 0.79 -0.19
CA ASP A 124 -11.64 0.16 0.65
C ASP A 124 -11.95 -1.29 0.21
N VAL A 125 -11.75 -1.62 -1.07
CA VAL A 125 -11.94 -2.99 -1.62
C VAL A 125 -11.04 -4.04 -0.92
N ILE A 126 -9.84 -3.65 -0.50
CA ILE A 126 -8.88 -4.55 0.16
C ILE A 126 -8.72 -4.28 1.65
N HIS A 127 -9.31 -3.19 2.16
CA HIS A 127 -9.23 -2.82 3.56
C HIS A 127 -9.88 -3.87 4.47
N GLY A 128 -9.17 -4.30 5.50
CA GLY A 128 -9.59 -5.38 6.40
C GLY A 128 -9.43 -6.80 5.86
N ASN A 129 -9.06 -6.97 4.58
CA ASN A 129 -8.90 -8.28 3.95
C ASN A 129 -7.42 -8.70 3.82
N VAL A 130 -6.50 -7.74 3.73
CA VAL A 130 -5.06 -7.98 3.64
C VAL A 130 -4.30 -6.82 4.30
N PRO A 131 -3.20 -7.06 5.03
CA PRO A 131 -2.33 -5.99 5.52
C PRO A 131 -1.82 -5.12 4.36
N TYR A 132 -1.81 -3.80 4.56
CA TYR A 132 -1.29 -2.90 3.54
C TYR A 132 -0.73 -1.61 4.13
N GLY A 133 0.15 -0.96 3.37
CA GLY A 133 0.63 0.39 3.64
C GLY A 133 0.66 1.25 2.38
N ILE A 134 0.73 2.56 2.57
CA ILE A 134 0.70 3.55 1.50
C ILE A 134 1.78 4.60 1.79
N SER A 135 2.67 4.83 0.82
CA SER A 135 3.54 6.01 0.78
C SER A 135 2.84 7.12 0.01
N VAL A 136 3.18 8.37 0.31
CA VAL A 136 2.83 9.53 -0.52
C VAL A 136 3.92 9.78 -1.56
N GLY A 137 3.54 10.24 -2.75
CA GLY A 137 4.46 10.73 -3.77
C GLY A 137 4.35 12.25 -3.96
N ASN A 138 5.14 12.81 -4.89
CA ASN A 138 5.19 14.25 -5.12
C ASN A 138 3.86 14.84 -5.64
N HIS A 139 2.97 14.03 -6.21
CA HIS A 139 1.65 14.48 -6.63
C HIS A 139 0.58 14.40 -5.53
N ASP A 140 0.90 13.74 -4.41
CA ASP A 140 0.01 13.54 -3.28
C ASP A 140 0.14 14.65 -2.22
N MET A 141 1.10 15.56 -2.42
CA MET A 141 1.41 16.68 -1.52
C MET A 141 1.40 18.02 -2.26
N THR A 142 1.38 19.13 -1.52
CA THR A 142 1.64 20.46 -2.09
C THR A 142 3.14 20.66 -2.33
N GLY A 143 3.52 21.76 -3.00
CA GLY A 143 4.94 22.10 -3.20
C GLY A 143 5.71 22.37 -1.89
N GLU A 144 5.02 22.56 -0.78
CA GLU A 144 5.62 22.73 0.57
C GLU A 144 5.66 21.40 1.36
N GLY A 145 5.20 20.29 0.78
CA GLY A 145 5.14 18.97 1.43
C GLY A 145 3.82 18.69 2.17
N ASP A 146 2.82 19.56 2.06
CA ASP A 146 1.54 19.35 2.77
C ASP A 146 0.78 18.14 2.20
N SER A 147 0.64 17.10 3.02
CA SER A 147 -0.06 15.85 2.73
C SER A 147 -1.43 15.75 3.42
N SER A 148 -2.03 16.87 3.84
CA SER A 148 -3.29 16.90 4.60
C SER A 148 -4.43 16.11 3.95
N LEU A 149 -4.58 16.18 2.62
CA LEU A 149 -5.64 15.44 1.92
C LEU A 149 -5.41 13.93 1.94
N PHE A 150 -4.16 13.47 1.86
CA PHE A 150 -3.81 12.08 2.12
C PHE A 150 -4.16 11.70 3.56
N GLN A 151 -3.74 12.51 4.54
CA GLN A 151 -3.98 12.26 5.95
C GLN A 151 -5.47 12.26 6.32
N GLU A 152 -6.31 13.00 5.60
CA GLU A 152 -7.78 12.99 5.76
C GLU A 152 -8.40 11.68 5.26
N GLN A 153 -7.93 11.16 4.12
CA GLN A 153 -8.45 9.92 3.54
C GLN A 153 -7.82 8.66 4.12
N PHE A 154 -6.58 8.72 4.58
CA PHE A 154 -5.85 7.58 5.12
C PHE A 154 -5.25 7.92 6.49
N PRO A 155 -6.06 8.42 7.46
CA PRO A 155 -5.56 8.80 8.77
C PRO A 155 -5.06 7.58 9.54
N LYS A 156 -4.14 7.79 10.47
CA LYS A 156 -3.69 6.76 11.42
C LYS A 156 -4.87 6.02 12.08
N SER A 157 -5.94 6.74 12.45
CA SER A 157 -7.13 6.17 13.10
C SER A 157 -7.86 5.11 12.27
N ARG A 158 -7.66 5.09 10.94
CA ARG A 158 -8.18 4.03 10.08
C ARG A 158 -7.49 2.67 10.31
N TYR A 159 -6.29 2.69 10.91
CA TYR A 159 -5.41 1.53 10.97
C TYR A 159 -5.14 1.01 12.38
N VAL A 160 -5.32 1.83 13.42
CA VAL A 160 -4.90 1.51 14.80
C VAL A 160 -5.52 0.26 15.40
N GLU A 161 -6.67 -0.19 14.89
CA GLU A 161 -7.34 -1.41 15.36
C GLU A 161 -6.80 -2.69 14.71
N PHE A 162 -5.89 -2.59 13.73
CA PHE A 162 -5.27 -3.75 13.11
C PHE A 162 -3.92 -4.08 13.76
N ASP A 163 -3.75 -5.33 14.20
CA ASP A 163 -2.51 -5.81 14.83
C ASP A 163 -1.27 -5.66 13.93
N TRP A 164 -1.46 -5.68 12.60
CA TRP A 164 -0.38 -5.49 11.63
C TRP A 164 0.04 -4.02 11.48
N TYR A 165 -0.69 -3.06 12.04
CA TYR A 165 -0.32 -1.65 11.98
C TYR A 165 0.62 -1.30 13.13
N GLY A 166 1.90 -1.14 12.81
CA GLY A 166 2.94 -0.90 13.81
C GLY A 166 2.92 0.52 14.38
N GLY A 167 2.48 1.49 13.59
CA GLY A 167 2.33 2.88 14.02
C GLY A 167 2.66 3.88 12.91
N ALA A 168 2.63 5.15 13.27
CA ALA A 168 3.01 6.27 12.42
C ALA A 168 3.83 7.31 13.17
N TYR A 169 4.64 8.06 12.44
CA TYR A 169 5.25 9.27 12.95
C TYR A 169 4.15 10.28 13.27
N GLU A 170 4.20 10.91 14.45
CA GLU A 170 3.20 11.90 14.87
C GLU A 170 3.35 13.25 14.12
N GLY A 171 4.47 13.44 13.42
CA GLY A 171 4.80 14.69 12.74
C GLY A 171 5.55 15.69 13.64
N SER A 172 6.10 16.73 13.01
CA SER A 172 6.65 17.87 13.76
C SER A 172 5.50 18.64 14.44
N PRO A 173 5.65 19.12 15.70
CA PRO A 173 4.62 19.92 16.35
C PRO A 173 4.19 21.17 15.55
N MET A 174 5.07 21.72 14.72
CA MET A 174 4.78 22.89 13.88
C MET A 174 4.30 22.54 12.47
N GLY A 175 4.35 21.26 12.08
CA GLY A 175 4.00 20.80 10.73
C GLY A 175 3.53 19.36 10.69
N PRO A 176 2.49 18.96 11.47
CA PRO A 176 2.00 17.59 11.45
C PRO A 176 1.36 17.23 10.10
N HIS A 177 0.88 18.24 9.36
CA HIS A 177 0.31 18.10 8.02
C HIS A 177 1.33 17.69 6.94
N ILE A 178 2.63 17.74 7.21
CA ILE A 178 3.67 17.30 6.28
C ILE A 178 3.82 15.77 6.37
N SER A 179 4.28 15.30 7.53
CA SER A 179 4.78 13.94 7.70
C SER A 179 4.03 13.10 8.75
N GLY A 180 3.03 13.69 9.41
CA GLY A 180 2.28 13.07 10.49
C GLY A 180 1.12 12.19 10.02
N ASN A 181 0.33 11.70 10.99
CA ASN A 181 -0.96 11.04 10.76
C ASN A 181 -0.98 10.05 9.56
N ASN A 182 -0.04 9.10 9.58
CA ASN A 182 0.13 8.03 8.59
C ASN A 182 0.92 8.37 7.31
N ALA A 183 1.32 9.63 7.08
CA ALA A 183 2.20 9.98 5.95
C ALA A 183 3.56 9.29 6.05
N ASN A 184 4.03 9.05 7.28
CA ASN A 184 5.09 8.09 7.57
C ASN A 184 4.55 7.01 8.51
N SER A 185 4.57 5.75 8.08
CA SER A 185 4.04 4.62 8.86
C SER A 185 4.86 3.35 8.67
N TYR A 186 4.59 2.37 9.52
CA TYR A 186 5.14 1.04 9.34
C TYR A 186 4.13 -0.05 9.70
N GLN A 187 4.28 -1.20 9.04
CA GLN A 187 3.45 -2.37 9.23
C GLN A 187 4.30 -3.58 9.59
N LEU A 188 3.71 -4.49 10.35
CA LEU A 188 4.32 -5.68 10.90
C LEU A 188 3.57 -6.91 10.38
N PHE A 189 4.29 -7.90 9.87
CA PHE A 189 3.68 -9.18 9.49
C PHE A 189 4.74 -10.29 9.46
N SER A 190 4.30 -11.55 9.59
CA SER A 190 5.17 -12.72 9.49
C SER A 190 4.73 -13.59 8.32
N ALA A 191 5.68 -14.05 7.51
CA ALA A 191 5.41 -14.92 6.36
C ALA A 191 6.64 -15.79 6.04
N GLY A 192 6.41 -17.05 5.68
CA GLY A 192 7.50 -17.98 5.31
C GLY A 192 8.53 -18.21 6.43
N GLY A 193 8.13 -18.09 7.69
CA GLY A 193 9.04 -18.22 8.85
C GLY A 193 9.95 -17.01 9.07
N MET A 194 9.65 -15.87 8.45
CA MET A 194 10.34 -14.59 8.63
C MET A 194 9.38 -13.55 9.20
N ASP A 195 9.91 -12.66 10.04
CA ASP A 195 9.21 -11.47 10.52
C ASP A 195 9.63 -10.25 9.70
N PHE A 196 8.66 -9.41 9.34
CA PHE A 196 8.86 -8.24 8.49
C PHE A 196 8.42 -6.96 9.19
N ILE A 197 9.20 -5.91 8.98
CA ILE A 197 8.79 -4.52 9.17
C ILE A 197 8.80 -3.88 7.78
N PHE A 198 7.65 -3.40 7.32
CA PHE A 198 7.54 -2.63 6.09
C PHE A 198 7.33 -1.17 6.45
N MET A 199 8.14 -0.27 5.90
CA MET A 199 8.07 1.16 6.19
C MET A 199 7.66 1.95 4.95
N HIS A 200 6.72 2.87 5.13
CA HIS A 200 6.30 3.85 4.14
C HIS A 200 6.76 5.20 4.64
N LEU A 201 7.75 5.76 3.95
CA LEU A 201 8.40 7.02 4.32
C LEU A 201 8.20 8.05 3.21
N GLU A 202 8.02 9.31 3.64
CA GLU A 202 8.00 10.53 2.84
C GLU A 202 9.37 11.20 2.86
#